data_AF-A0A8T4ZLP1-F1
#
_entry.id   AF-A0A8T4ZLP1-F1
#
_cell.length_a   1.000
_cell.length_b   1.000
_cell.length_c   1.000
_cell.angle_alpha   90.00
_cell.angle_beta   90.00
_cell.angle_gamma   90.00
#
_symmetry.space_group_name_H-M   'P 1'
#
loop_
_entity.id
_entity.type
_entity.pdbx_description
1 polymer ?
#
loop_
_entity_poly.entity_id
_entity_poly.type
_entity_poly.pdbx_seq_one_letter_code
_entity_poly.pdbx_strand_id
1 'polypeptide(L)'
;MPGLGKGLPDIPEWMALQLAALEESTLTKTKEWNPVADGVRPLRPEDLDLPEGTYGFEVPPGEYRLVSTFSLPSGVGVQFCGWFCDGDLGYNSYLRVIINGVKRQEISARVPYQQRSRYVLTLEQIAYARENDKVTLLVYNGTGAPVQLCLFPIAFIAGPRKTLLIE
;
A
#
# COMPACT_ATOMS: atom_id res chain seq x y z
N MET A 1 17.26 -4.95 -9.12
CA MET A 1 16.16 -4.91 -8.15
C MET A 1 14.90 -4.57 -8.93
N PRO A 2 13.79 -5.31 -8.80
CA PRO A 2 12.56 -4.90 -9.46
C PRO A 2 12.02 -3.66 -8.73
N GLY A 3 11.74 -2.58 -9.46
CA GLY A 3 11.00 -1.44 -8.93
C GLY A 3 9.64 -1.90 -8.38
N LEU A 4 9.02 -1.09 -7.52
CA LEU A 4 7.70 -1.36 -6.93
C LEU A 4 6.56 -1.50 -7.97
N GLY A 5 6.86 -1.35 -9.26
CA GLY A 5 5.93 -1.41 -10.38
C GLY A 5 6.34 -0.41 -11.46
N LYS A 6 5.72 -0.49 -12.64
CA LYS A 6 5.85 0.56 -13.67
C LYS A 6 5.20 1.84 -13.12
N GLY A 7 5.99 2.90 -12.90
CA GLY A 7 5.47 4.23 -12.52
C GLY A 7 5.78 4.72 -11.11
N LEU A 8 6.38 3.89 -10.24
CA LEU A 8 6.92 4.32 -8.94
C LEU A 8 8.42 4.61 -9.05
N PRO A 9 8.97 5.60 -8.31
CA PRO A 9 10.37 5.98 -8.42
C PRO A 9 11.31 4.88 -7.92
N ASP A 10 12.55 4.92 -8.41
CA ASP A 10 13.62 4.05 -7.95
C ASP A 10 13.91 4.27 -6.46
N ILE A 11 14.02 3.16 -5.73
CA ILE A 11 14.24 3.15 -4.28
C ILE A 11 15.75 3.27 -3.99
N PRO A 12 16.16 4.19 -3.08
CA PRO A 12 17.54 4.24 -2.59
C PRO A 12 18.01 2.93 -1.95
N GLU A 13 19.27 2.57 -2.14
CA GLU A 13 19.87 1.30 -1.70
C GLU A 13 19.73 1.05 -0.19
N TRP A 14 19.86 2.08 0.65
CA TRP A 14 19.68 1.95 2.11
C TRP A 14 18.27 1.54 2.51
N MET A 15 17.26 1.86 1.68
CA MET A 15 15.87 1.46 1.89
C MET A 15 15.59 0.07 1.33
N ALA A 16 16.38 -0.40 0.36
CA ALA A 16 16.24 -1.75 -0.18
C ALA A 16 16.40 -2.82 0.91
N LEU A 17 17.30 -2.61 1.88
CA LEU A 17 17.45 -3.51 3.04
C LEU A 17 16.21 -3.53 3.94
N GLN A 18 15.61 -2.36 4.22
CA GLN A 18 14.39 -2.28 5.03
C GLN A 18 13.21 -2.93 4.32
N LEU A 19 13.09 -2.73 3.01
CA LEU A 19 12.05 -3.34 2.19
C LEU A 19 12.23 -4.87 2.08
N ALA A 20 13.46 -5.35 1.92
CA ALA A 20 13.74 -6.79 1.93
C ALA A 20 13.34 -7.43 3.27
N ALA A 21 13.65 -6.76 4.40
CA ALA A 21 13.22 -7.23 5.71
C ALA A 21 11.68 -7.23 5.87
N LEU A 22 10.99 -6.24 5.30
CA LEU A 22 9.52 -6.18 5.28
C LEU A 22 8.92 -7.27 4.39
N GLU A 23 9.53 -7.55 3.24
CA GLU A 23 9.16 -8.63 2.34
C GLU A 23 9.24 -9.99 3.04
N GLU A 24 10.38 -10.29 3.66
CA GLU A 24 10.57 -11.52 4.45
C GLU A 24 9.61 -11.60 5.64
N SER A 25 9.40 -10.48 6.36
CA SER A 25 8.44 -10.39 7.46
C SER A 25 7.00 -10.69 7.00
N THR A 26 6.62 -10.19 5.83
CA THR A 26 5.28 -10.40 5.26
C THR A 26 5.04 -11.86 4.93
N LEU A 27 6.03 -12.53 4.33
CA LEU A 27 5.97 -13.97 4.06
C LEU A 27 5.90 -14.76 5.38
N THR A 28 6.74 -14.42 6.34
CA THR A 28 6.80 -15.11 7.64
C THR A 28 5.46 -15.02 8.38
N LYS A 29 4.88 -13.82 8.50
CA LYS A 29 3.55 -13.63 9.12
C LYS A 29 2.45 -14.36 8.39
N THR A 30 2.53 -14.44 7.06
CA THR A 30 1.54 -15.19 6.27
C THR A 30 1.66 -16.69 6.50
N LYS A 31 2.88 -17.22 6.64
CA LYS A 31 3.14 -18.63 6.96
C LYS A 31 2.63 -19.06 8.34
N GLU A 32 2.49 -18.14 9.30
CA GLU A 32 1.95 -18.45 10.64
C GLU A 32 0.55 -19.05 10.57
N TRP A 33 -0.26 -18.67 9.58
CA TRP A 33 -1.64 -19.16 9.40
C TRP A 33 -1.87 -19.85 8.06
N ASN A 34 -1.05 -19.60 7.05
CA ASN A 34 -1.05 -20.31 5.76
C ASN A 34 0.32 -20.94 5.48
N PRO A 35 0.57 -22.17 5.95
CA PRO A 35 1.88 -22.84 5.77
C PRO A 35 2.30 -23.08 4.32
N VAL A 36 1.36 -23.05 3.36
CA VAL A 36 1.66 -23.23 1.93
C VAL A 36 2.03 -21.92 1.21
N ALA A 37 2.08 -20.79 1.93
CA ALA A 37 2.58 -19.54 1.37
C ALA A 37 4.09 -19.61 1.10
N ASP A 38 4.49 -19.49 -0.17
CA ASP A 38 5.87 -19.66 -0.65
C ASP A 38 6.32 -18.55 -1.62
N GLY A 39 5.46 -17.56 -1.84
CA GLY A 39 5.74 -16.38 -2.64
C GLY A 39 5.45 -15.09 -1.88
N VAL A 40 6.20 -14.05 -2.21
CA VAL A 40 5.97 -12.69 -1.76
C VAL A 40 6.44 -11.73 -2.85
N ARG A 41 5.76 -10.60 -3.00
CA ARG A 41 6.11 -9.53 -3.94
C ARG A 41 5.50 -8.20 -3.51
N PRO A 42 5.91 -7.07 -4.12
CA PRO A 42 5.20 -5.81 -3.97
C PRO A 42 3.72 -5.95 -4.37
N LEU A 43 2.86 -5.28 -3.61
CA LEU A 43 1.44 -5.12 -3.91
C LEU A 43 1.27 -4.26 -5.16
N ARG A 44 0.34 -4.64 -6.02
CA ARG A 44 0.00 -3.94 -7.26
C ARG A 44 -1.46 -3.48 -7.20
N PRO A 45 -1.85 -2.49 -8.02
CA PRO A 45 -3.25 -2.04 -8.09
C PRO A 45 -4.24 -3.18 -8.33
N GLU A 46 -3.93 -4.09 -9.25
CA GLU A 46 -4.79 -5.23 -9.61
C GLU A 46 -5.00 -6.26 -8.49
N ASP A 47 -4.14 -6.28 -7.47
CA ASP A 47 -4.35 -7.11 -6.28
C ASP A 47 -5.49 -6.60 -5.39
N LEU A 48 -5.93 -5.35 -5.60
CA LEU A 48 -7.00 -4.69 -4.87
C LEU A 48 -8.20 -4.35 -5.77
N ASP A 49 -8.36 -5.09 -6.87
CA ASP A 49 -9.45 -4.92 -7.85
C ASP A 49 -9.44 -3.56 -8.57
N LEU A 50 -8.26 -2.93 -8.68
CA LEU A 50 -8.07 -1.77 -9.54
C LEU A 50 -7.57 -2.22 -10.93
N PRO A 51 -7.80 -1.44 -12.00
CA PRO A 51 -7.21 -1.74 -13.29
C PRO A 51 -5.68 -1.81 -13.22
N GLU A 52 -5.06 -2.69 -14.01
CA GLU A 52 -3.60 -2.89 -14.03
C GLU A 52 -2.86 -1.56 -14.24
N GLY A 53 -1.86 -1.29 -13.39
CA GLY A 53 -1.05 -0.08 -13.48
C GLY A 53 -1.74 1.22 -13.04
N THR A 54 -2.90 1.14 -12.37
CA THR A 54 -3.59 2.32 -11.83
C THR A 54 -2.88 2.88 -10.60
N TYR A 55 -1.93 3.79 -10.85
CA TYR A 55 -1.23 4.54 -9.80
C TYR A 55 -1.65 6.02 -9.75
N GLY A 56 -2.24 6.55 -10.83
CA GLY A 56 -2.71 7.94 -10.94
C GLY A 56 -4.18 8.10 -10.56
N PHE A 57 -4.50 9.13 -9.77
CA PHE A 57 -5.84 9.40 -9.26
C PHE A 57 -6.16 10.90 -9.31
N GLU A 58 -7.41 11.22 -9.65
CA GLU A 58 -8.01 12.52 -9.36
C GLU A 58 -8.70 12.44 -7.99
N VAL A 59 -8.11 13.05 -6.97
CA VAL A 59 -8.65 13.03 -5.60
C VAL A 59 -9.50 14.28 -5.39
N PRO A 60 -10.84 14.17 -5.29
CA PRO A 60 -11.72 15.32 -5.03
C PRO A 60 -11.54 15.86 -3.60
N PRO A 61 -11.98 17.09 -3.30
CA PRO A 61 -11.99 17.63 -1.94
C PRO A 61 -12.74 16.72 -0.96
N GLY A 62 -12.19 16.56 0.25
CA GLY A 62 -12.77 15.72 1.29
C GLY A 62 -12.29 14.26 1.25
N GLU A 63 -13.11 13.36 1.78
CA GLU A 63 -12.78 11.93 1.86
C GLU A 63 -12.99 11.24 0.51
N TYR A 64 -11.94 10.58 0.03
CA TYR A 64 -11.91 9.78 -1.18
C TYR A 64 -11.41 8.37 -0.86
N ARG A 65 -12.14 7.35 -1.32
CA ARG A 65 -11.77 5.96 -1.13
C ARG A 65 -11.11 5.46 -2.41
N LEU A 66 -9.79 5.27 -2.37
CA LEU A 66 -9.06 4.62 -3.48
C LEU A 66 -9.56 3.19 -3.64
N VAL A 67 -9.78 2.51 -2.51
CA VAL A 67 -10.38 1.19 -2.45
C VAL A 67 -11.48 1.24 -1.40
N SER A 68 -12.73 1.08 -1.84
CA SER A 68 -13.91 1.28 -0.98
C SER A 68 -14.07 0.21 0.08
N THR A 69 -13.92 -1.06 -0.29
CA THR A 69 -13.80 -2.22 0.60
C THR A 69 -13.43 -3.41 -0.29
N PHE A 70 -12.24 -3.98 -0.09
CA PHE A 70 -11.79 -5.17 -0.80
C PHE A 70 -11.55 -6.29 0.20
N SER A 71 -12.13 -7.47 -0.07
CA SER A 71 -11.90 -8.65 0.77
C SER A 71 -10.68 -9.38 0.25
N LEU A 72 -9.66 -9.57 1.08
CA LEU A 72 -8.47 -10.31 0.66
C LEU A 72 -8.82 -11.75 0.24
N PRO A 73 -8.27 -12.24 -0.88
CA PRO A 73 -8.47 -13.62 -1.32
C PRO A 73 -7.99 -14.64 -0.27
N SER A 74 -8.50 -15.87 -0.37
CA SER A 74 -8.04 -16.95 0.50
C SER A 74 -6.57 -17.27 0.27
N GLY A 75 -5.87 -17.58 1.36
CA GLY A 75 -4.44 -17.89 1.35
C GLY A 75 -3.52 -16.69 1.12
N VAL A 76 -4.05 -15.46 1.09
CA VAL A 76 -3.27 -14.24 0.85
C VAL A 76 -3.21 -13.36 2.10
N GLY A 77 -2.02 -12.86 2.40
CA GLY A 77 -1.79 -11.80 3.38
C GLY A 77 -1.16 -10.57 2.74
N VAL A 78 -1.53 -9.38 3.22
CA VAL A 78 -0.97 -8.09 2.76
C VAL A 78 -0.45 -7.28 3.93
N GLN A 79 0.79 -6.82 3.84
CA GLN A 79 1.42 -5.95 4.82
C GLN A 79 1.62 -4.54 4.23
N PHE A 80 0.89 -3.56 4.76
CA PHE A 80 1.03 -2.15 4.42
C PHE A 80 2.10 -1.52 5.31
N CYS A 81 3.14 -0.98 4.69
CA CYS A 81 4.33 -0.47 5.38
C CYS A 81 4.68 0.98 5.02
N GLY A 82 3.91 1.64 4.18
CA GLY A 82 4.12 3.03 3.82
C GLY A 82 3.20 3.52 2.72
N TRP A 83 3.51 4.70 2.20
CA TRP A 83 2.78 5.31 1.09
C TRP A 83 3.71 6.06 0.16
N PHE A 84 3.37 6.04 -1.12
CA PHE A 84 3.84 6.96 -2.13
C PHE A 84 2.75 7.98 -2.45
N CYS A 85 3.09 9.26 -2.52
CA CYS A 85 2.19 10.37 -2.82
C CYS A 85 2.98 11.56 -3.39
N ASP A 86 2.79 11.88 -4.67
CA ASP A 86 3.51 12.98 -5.33
C ASP A 86 2.72 14.31 -5.43
N GLY A 87 1.46 14.33 -5.01
CA GLY A 87 0.60 15.52 -4.98
C GLY A 87 0.45 16.16 -3.60
N ASP A 88 0.29 17.49 -3.57
CA ASP A 88 -0.04 18.22 -2.34
C ASP A 88 -1.55 18.17 -2.08
N LEU A 89 -1.95 17.41 -1.06
CA LEU A 89 -3.33 17.31 -0.62
C LEU A 89 -3.70 18.37 0.44
N GLY A 90 -2.83 19.35 0.72
CA GLY A 90 -3.12 20.46 1.61
C GLY A 90 -2.98 20.12 3.09
N TYR A 91 -3.30 21.10 3.95
CA TYR A 91 -3.24 20.93 5.40
C TYR A 91 -4.34 19.98 5.91
N ASN A 92 -4.05 19.25 6.99
CA ASN A 92 -4.92 18.23 7.58
C ASN A 92 -5.28 17.04 6.66
N SER A 93 -4.65 16.95 5.48
CA SER A 93 -4.71 15.77 4.62
C SER A 93 -4.12 14.54 5.27
N TYR A 94 -4.67 13.37 4.95
CA TYR A 94 -4.17 12.11 5.48
C TYR A 94 -4.31 10.96 4.49
N LEU A 95 -3.46 9.95 4.66
CA LEU A 95 -3.49 8.65 3.98
C LEU A 95 -3.75 7.59 5.05
N ARG A 96 -4.71 6.70 4.81
CA ARG A 96 -5.19 5.78 5.83
C ARG A 96 -5.44 4.38 5.29
N VAL A 97 -4.98 3.39 6.05
CA VAL A 97 -5.34 1.98 5.87
C VAL A 97 -6.32 1.59 6.96
N ILE A 98 -7.47 1.09 6.55
CA ILE A 98 -8.51 0.57 7.44
C ILE A 98 -8.65 -0.93 7.16
N ILE A 99 -8.61 -1.75 8.20
CA ILE A 99 -8.78 -3.21 8.13
C ILE A 99 -9.93 -3.60 9.04
N ASN A 100 -10.96 -4.26 8.47
CA ASN A 100 -12.18 -4.65 9.16
C ASN A 100 -12.86 -3.47 9.90
N GLY A 101 -12.87 -2.30 9.27
CA GLY A 101 -13.44 -1.07 9.84
C GLY A 101 -12.59 -0.40 10.92
N VAL A 102 -11.44 -0.96 11.28
CA VAL A 102 -10.52 -0.39 12.27
C VAL A 102 -9.40 0.36 11.56
N LYS A 103 -9.16 1.61 11.97
CA LYS A 103 -8.00 2.40 11.52
C LYS A 103 -6.71 1.73 12.01
N ARG A 104 -5.88 1.24 11.08
CA ARG A 104 -4.61 0.55 11.40
C ARG A 104 -3.38 1.39 11.13
N GLN A 105 -3.45 2.28 10.15
CA GLN A 105 -2.37 3.19 9.80
C GLN A 105 -2.97 4.53 9.38
N GLU A 106 -2.40 5.62 9.85
CA GLU A 106 -2.74 6.96 9.40
C GLU A 106 -1.52 7.86 9.47
N ILE A 107 -1.25 8.51 8.34
CA ILE A 107 -0.19 9.52 8.24
C ILE A 107 -0.72 10.75 7.53
N SER A 108 -0.09 11.89 7.82
CA SER A 108 -0.32 13.10 7.05
C SER A 108 0.15 12.89 5.61
N ALA A 109 -0.68 13.20 4.62
CA ALA A 109 -0.32 13.02 3.20
C ALA A 109 0.82 13.97 2.77
N ARG A 110 1.04 15.05 3.52
CA ARG A 110 2.16 15.95 3.32
C ARG A 110 3.51 15.33 3.63
N VAL A 111 3.56 14.30 4.49
CA VAL A 111 4.81 13.63 4.88
C VAL A 111 5.50 13.02 3.67
N PRO A 112 4.88 12.07 2.92
CA PRO A 112 5.49 11.54 1.70
C PRO A 112 5.70 12.65 0.66
N TYR A 113 4.71 13.53 0.44
CA TYR A 113 4.82 14.61 -0.54
C TYR A 113 6.04 15.51 -0.32
N GLN A 114 6.42 15.82 0.93
CA GLN A 114 7.58 16.66 1.21
C GLN A 114 8.93 15.94 1.06
N GLN A 115 8.95 14.61 0.98
CA GLN A 115 10.19 13.86 0.74
C GLN A 115 10.66 14.03 -0.69
N ARG A 116 11.98 14.00 -0.90
CA ARG A 116 12.58 14.04 -2.25
C ARG A 116 12.02 12.96 -3.17
N SER A 117 11.81 11.77 -2.63
CA SER A 117 11.32 10.60 -3.38
C SER A 117 9.81 10.38 -3.27
N ARG A 118 9.07 11.33 -2.68
CA ARG A 118 7.61 11.32 -2.60
C ARG A 118 6.99 10.11 -1.88
N TYR A 119 7.75 9.41 -1.04
CA TYR A 119 7.27 8.28 -0.25
C TYR A 119 7.63 8.41 1.22
N VAL A 120 6.98 7.61 2.06
CA VAL A 120 7.38 7.38 3.46
C VAL A 120 7.12 5.93 3.84
N LEU A 121 8.03 5.34 4.62
CA LEU A 121 7.79 4.08 5.31
C LEU A 121 7.34 4.37 6.74
N THR A 122 6.32 3.66 7.20
CA THR A 122 5.68 3.81 8.52
C THR A 122 5.92 2.55 9.33
N LEU A 123 7.18 2.31 9.69
CA LEU A 123 7.62 1.07 10.33
C LEU A 123 6.99 0.86 11.73
N GLU A 124 6.57 1.95 12.36
CA GLU A 124 5.87 2.00 13.64
C GLU A 124 4.35 1.80 13.54
N GLN A 125 3.78 1.90 12.33
CA GLN A 125 2.35 1.71 12.05
C GLN A 125 2.13 0.70 10.91
N ILE A 126 2.85 -0.43 10.94
CA ILE A 126 2.66 -1.49 9.96
C ILE A 126 1.27 -2.12 10.16
N ALA A 127 0.47 -2.15 9.11
CA ALA A 127 -0.84 -2.78 9.11
C ALA A 127 -0.78 -4.10 8.33
N TYR A 128 -1.23 -5.19 8.95
CA TYR A 128 -1.29 -6.50 8.29
C TYR A 128 -2.74 -6.95 8.18
N ALA A 129 -3.14 -7.32 6.96
CA ALA A 129 -4.43 -7.92 6.64
C ALA A 129 -4.20 -9.37 6.21
N ARG A 130 -5.04 -10.29 6.70
CA ARG A 130 -5.04 -11.70 6.32
C ARG A 130 -6.24 -12.03 5.42
N GLU A 131 -6.33 -13.27 4.97
CA GLU A 131 -7.45 -13.71 4.15
C GLU A 131 -8.81 -13.32 4.74
N ASN A 132 -9.75 -12.92 3.87
CA ASN A 132 -11.08 -12.43 4.20
C ASN A 132 -11.15 -11.13 5.01
N ASP A 133 -10.01 -10.55 5.43
CA ASP A 133 -10.02 -9.22 5.99
C ASP A 133 -10.45 -8.20 4.92
N LYS A 134 -11.27 -7.25 5.35
CA LYS A 134 -11.77 -6.16 4.52
C LYS A 134 -10.83 -4.97 4.61
N VAL A 135 -10.14 -4.68 3.52
CA VAL A 135 -9.23 -3.54 3.39
C VAL A 135 -9.97 -2.36 2.76
N THR A 136 -9.76 -1.17 3.32
CA THR A 136 -10.18 0.10 2.72
C THR A 136 -8.98 1.05 2.71
N LEU A 137 -8.71 1.63 1.55
CA LEU A 137 -7.68 2.65 1.37
C LEU A 137 -8.37 4.00 1.23
N LEU A 138 -8.17 4.86 2.22
CA LEU A 138 -8.85 6.13 2.35
C LEU A 138 -7.84 7.27 2.32
N VAL A 139 -8.19 8.32 1.60
CA VAL A 139 -7.40 9.53 1.44
C VAL A 139 -8.28 10.73 1.68
N TYR A 140 -7.76 11.70 2.42
CA TYR A 140 -8.45 12.97 2.62
C TYR A 140 -7.69 14.09 1.93
N ASN A 141 -8.35 14.73 0.97
CA ASN A 141 -7.87 15.93 0.31
C ASN A 141 -8.38 17.16 1.07
N GLY A 142 -7.46 17.85 1.75
CA GLY A 142 -7.73 19.10 2.46
C GLY A 142 -7.66 20.33 1.56
N THR A 143 -7.38 20.18 0.27
CA THR A 143 -7.49 21.28 -0.70
C THR A 143 -8.94 21.52 -1.08
N GLY A 144 -9.29 22.76 -1.44
CA GLY A 144 -10.62 23.13 -1.89
C GLY A 144 -10.94 22.75 -3.34
N ALA A 145 -10.08 21.98 -4.01
CA ALA A 145 -10.24 21.58 -5.41
C ALA A 145 -9.73 20.13 -5.64
N PRO A 146 -10.15 19.45 -6.73
CA PRO A 146 -9.56 18.16 -7.08
C PRO A 146 -8.05 18.27 -7.33
N VAL A 147 -7.30 17.25 -6.93
CA VAL A 147 -5.84 17.16 -7.16
C VAL A 147 -5.55 15.90 -7.97
N GLN A 148 -4.79 16.05 -9.06
CA GLN A 148 -4.29 14.95 -9.87
C GLN A 148 -2.92 14.53 -9.36
N LEU A 149 -2.76 13.26 -8.98
CA LEU A 149 -1.50 12.77 -8.42
C LEU A 149 -1.31 11.26 -8.60
N CYS A 150 -0.09 10.79 -8.44
CA CYS A 150 0.22 9.39 -8.24
C CYS A 150 0.22 9.06 -6.74
N LEU A 151 -0.57 8.04 -6.37
CA LEU A 151 -0.85 7.70 -4.98
C LEU A 151 -1.09 6.20 -4.81
N PHE A 152 -0.25 5.53 -4.04
CA PHE A 152 -0.46 4.11 -3.75
C PHE A 152 0.26 3.70 -2.47
N PRO A 153 -0.28 2.76 -1.67
CA PRO A 153 0.44 2.26 -0.52
C PRO A 153 1.69 1.49 -0.95
N ILE A 154 2.75 1.61 -0.17
CA ILE A 154 3.87 0.69 -0.23
C ILE A 154 3.47 -0.50 0.65
N ALA A 155 3.33 -1.65 0.01
CA ALA A 155 2.89 -2.88 0.67
C ALA A 155 3.46 -4.11 -0.03
N PHE A 156 3.49 -5.22 0.70
CA PHE A 156 3.85 -6.53 0.18
C PHE A 156 2.67 -7.47 0.32
N ILE A 157 2.51 -8.35 -0.66
CA ILE A 157 1.51 -9.41 -0.70
C ILE A 157 2.22 -10.76 -0.68
N ALA A 158 1.78 -11.67 0.17
CA ALA A 158 2.32 -13.01 0.32
C ALA A 158 1.21 -14.07 0.26
N GLY A 159 1.57 -15.26 -0.20
CA GLY A 159 0.64 -16.36 -0.45
C GLY A 159 1.27 -17.43 -1.34
N PRO A 160 0.49 -18.43 -1.80
CA PRO A 160 0.98 -19.41 -2.77
C PRO A 160 1.40 -18.72 -4.07
N ARG A 161 2.58 -19.05 -4.62
CA ARG A 161 3.11 -18.44 -5.85
C ARG A 161 2.12 -18.42 -7.02
N LYS A 162 1.36 -19.51 -7.19
CA LYS A 162 0.28 -19.62 -8.19
C LYS A 162 -0.78 -18.53 -8.05
N THR A 163 -1.17 -18.22 -6.81
CA THR A 163 -2.14 -17.16 -6.50
C THR A 163 -1.54 -15.78 -6.75
N LEU A 164 -0.25 -15.61 -6.51
CA LEU A 164 0.45 -14.34 -6.71
C LEU A 164 0.89 -14.07 -8.15
N LEU A 165 0.69 -15.03 -9.06
CA LEU A 165 1.17 -15.00 -10.45
C LEU A 165 2.70 -14.76 -10.51
N ILE A 166 3.42 -15.46 -9.64
CA ILE A 166 4.89 -15.51 -9.63
C ILE A 166 5.29 -16.83 -10.29
N GLU A 167 6.09 -16.74 -11.36
CA GLU A 167 6.67 -17.90 -12.07
C GLU A 167 7.66 -18.69 -11.19
#